data_AF-A0AA35IA61-F1
#
_entry.id   AF-A0AA35IA61-F1
#
_cell.length_a   1.000
_cell.length_b   1.000
_cell.length_c   1.000
_cell.angle_alpha   90.00
_cell.angle_beta   90.00
_cell.angle_gamma   90.00
#
_symmetry.space_group_name_H-M   'P 1'
#
loop_
_entity.id
_entity.type
_entity.pdbx_description
1 polymer ?
#
loop_
_entity_poly.entity_id
_entity_poly.type
_entity_poly.pdbx_seq_one_letter_code
_entity_poly.pdbx_strand_id
1 'polypeptide(L)'
;MDGNFDILLQQVLNGLVLGSIYALVALGYTMVYGIIGLINFAHGEVVMVGAMVTISVLTMLAGAGFAPGIITLLLAIMAAAVVCMLLAQGMEKYAYRPLRKARG
;
A
#
# COMPACT_ATOMS: atom_id res chain seq x y z
N MET A 1 49.10 -7.35 6.02
CA MET A 1 48.40 -6.93 7.26
C MET A 1 47.18 -6.12 6.83
N ASP A 2 46.34 -6.71 5.97
CA ASP A 2 45.55 -5.93 5.01
C ASP A 2 44.03 -6.05 5.26
N GLY A 3 43.61 -7.00 6.11
CA GLY A 3 42.19 -7.26 6.38
C GLY A 3 41.48 -6.20 7.23
N ASN A 4 42.19 -5.42 8.04
CA ASN A 4 41.52 -4.41 8.89
C ASN A 4 40.98 -3.23 8.08
N PHE A 5 41.71 -2.78 7.07
CA PHE A 5 41.25 -1.67 6.23
C PHE A 5 40.07 -2.09 5.35
N ASP A 6 40.11 -3.31 4.80
CA ASP A 6 39.02 -3.89 4.03
C ASP A 6 37.74 -4.04 4.87
N ILE A 7 37.86 -4.50 6.13
CA ILE A 7 36.74 -4.61 7.07
C ILE A 7 36.14 -3.24 7.39
N LEU A 8 36.98 -2.22 7.65
CA LEU A 8 36.49 -0.86 7.91
C LEU A 8 35.77 -0.28 6.68
N LEU A 9 36.35 -0.46 5.49
CA LEU A 9 35.73 -0.01 4.24
C LEU A 9 34.38 -0.69 4.00
N GLN A 10 34.30 -2.00 4.26
CA GLN A 10 33.06 -2.77 4.14
C GLN A 10 32.01 -2.32 5.16
N GLN A 11 32.39 -2.00 6.40
CA GLN A 11 31.46 -1.47 7.40
C GLN A 11 30.91 -0.09 7.03
N VAL A 12 31.75 0.79 6.48
CA VAL A 12 31.32 2.11 5.99
C VAL A 12 30.35 1.95 4.81
N LEU A 13 30.66 1.07 3.86
CA LEU A 13 29.76 0.79 2.73
C LEU A 13 28.43 0.19 3.20
N ASN A 14 28.45 -0.79 4.09
CA ASN A 14 27.24 -1.38 4.66
C ASN A 14 26.41 -0.33 5.43
N GLY A 15 27.06 0.51 6.22
CA GLY A 15 26.43 1.61 6.94
C GLY A 15 25.83 2.65 6.00
N LEU A 16 26.50 2.96 4.88
CA LEU A 16 25.99 3.87 3.87
C LEU A 16 24.78 3.29 3.12
N VAL A 17 24.81 2.00 2.76
CA VAL A 17 23.67 1.34 2.12
C VAL A 17 22.46 1.32 3.03
N LEU A 18 22.61 0.88 4.29
CA LEU A 18 21.54 0.89 5.28
C LEU A 18 21.04 2.31 5.55
N GLY A 19 21.95 3.27 5.74
CA GLY A 19 21.62 4.68 5.94
C GLY A 19 20.88 5.29 4.75
N SER A 20 21.26 4.93 3.52
CA SER A 20 20.60 5.38 2.30
C SER A 20 19.18 4.80 2.17
N ILE A 21 18.98 3.53 2.53
CA ILE A 21 17.64 2.93 2.59
C ILE A 21 16.77 3.68 3.60
N TYR A 22 17.28 3.93 4.82
CA TYR A 22 16.53 4.68 5.83
C TYR A 22 16.26 6.13 5.42
N ALA A 23 17.23 6.80 4.80
CA ALA A 23 17.07 8.16 4.27
C ALA A 23 16.03 8.21 3.14
N LEU A 24 16.04 7.24 2.21
CA LEU A 24 15.04 7.12 1.15
C LEU A 24 13.64 6.88 1.69
N VAL A 25 13.50 6.02 2.71
CA VAL A 25 12.22 5.79 3.38
C VAL A 25 11.71 7.08 4.03
N ALA A 26 12.56 7.76 4.80
CA ALA A 26 12.21 9.04 5.44
C ALA A 26 11.84 10.12 4.41
N LEU A 27 12.59 10.22 3.32
CA LEU A 27 12.36 11.19 2.24
C LEU A 27 11.08 10.86 1.45
N GLY A 28 10.78 9.58 1.26
CA GLY A 28 9.49 9.13 0.72
C GLY A 28 8.32 9.61 1.57
N TYR A 29 8.41 9.47 2.90
CA TYR A 29 7.37 9.96 3.81
C TYR A 29 7.24 11.50 3.81
N THR A 30 8.34 12.24 3.78
CA THR A 30 8.30 13.71 3.73
C THR A 30 7.81 14.26 2.40
N MET A 31 8.10 13.60 1.27
CA MET A 31 7.56 14.00 -0.04
C MET A 31 6.05 13.76 -0.14
N VAL A 32 5.55 12.62 0.36
CA VAL A 32 4.11 12.34 0.37
C VAL A 32 3.36 13.35 1.24
N TYR A 33 3.87 13.67 2.44
CA TYR A 33 3.27 14.68 3.30
C TYR A 33 3.46 16.12 2.79
N GLY A 34 4.57 16.42 2.12
CA GLY A 34 4.98 17.79 1.79
C GLY A 34 4.10 18.50 0.76
N ILE A 35 3.41 17.76 -0.11
CA ILE A 35 2.56 18.35 -1.16
C ILE A 35 1.08 18.39 -0.74
N ILE A 36 0.60 17.36 -0.04
CA ILE A 36 -0.85 17.14 0.21
C ILE A 36 -1.22 17.43 1.68
N GLY A 37 -0.24 17.51 2.59
CA GLY A 37 -0.48 17.64 4.03
C GLY A 37 -1.08 16.39 4.68
N LEU A 38 -1.20 15.28 3.95
CA LEU A 38 -1.76 14.00 4.39
C LEU A 38 -0.94 12.84 3.78
N ILE A 39 -0.48 11.87 4.59
CA ILE A 39 0.00 10.59 4.02
C ILE A 39 -1.22 9.90 3.45
N ASN A 40 -1.16 9.63 2.16
CA ASN A 40 -2.16 8.84 1.46
C ASN A 40 -2.02 7.34 1.79
N PHE A 41 -2.12 6.99 3.08
CA PHE A 41 -2.22 5.59 3.54
C PHE A 41 -3.51 4.96 3.01
N ALA A 42 -4.54 5.78 2.80
CA ALA A 42 -5.80 5.42 2.18
C ALA A 42 -5.63 4.69 0.83
N HIS A 43 -4.72 5.15 -0.04
CA HIS A 43 -4.50 4.47 -1.32
C HIS A 43 -3.80 3.11 -1.13
N GLY A 44 -2.85 2.99 -0.21
CA GLY A 44 -2.20 1.72 0.10
C GLY A 44 -3.17 0.70 0.71
N GLU A 45 -3.99 1.14 1.67
CA GLU A 45 -5.01 0.32 2.33
C GLU A 45 -6.12 -0.12 1.36
N VAL A 46 -6.62 0.78 0.51
CA VAL A 46 -7.66 0.43 -0.49
C VAL A 46 -7.12 -0.57 -1.52
N VAL A 47 -5.86 -0.44 -1.96
CA VAL A 47 -5.22 -1.43 -2.86
C VAL A 47 -5.09 -2.78 -2.16
N MET A 48 -4.65 -2.80 -0.90
CA MET A 48 -4.54 -4.04 -0.13
C MET A 48 -5.90 -4.73 0.04
N VAL A 49 -6.94 -3.97 0.39
CA VAL A 49 -8.30 -4.52 0.54
C VAL A 49 -8.82 -5.04 -0.79
N GLY A 50 -8.61 -4.32 -1.90
CA GLY A 50 -8.97 -4.80 -3.24
C GLY A 50 -8.32 -6.14 -3.59
N ALA A 51 -7.02 -6.30 -3.30
CA ALA A 51 -6.31 -7.56 -3.50
C ALA A 51 -6.85 -8.70 -2.62
N MET A 52 -7.08 -8.42 -1.33
CA MET A 52 -7.61 -9.40 -0.38
C MET A 52 -9.03 -9.84 -0.71
N VAL A 53 -9.89 -8.92 -1.14
CA VAL A 53 -11.25 -9.23 -1.62
C VAL A 53 -11.18 -10.07 -2.88
N THR A 54 -10.32 -9.71 -3.84
CA THR A 54 -10.14 -10.50 -5.07
C THR A 54 -9.77 -11.94 -4.75
N ILE A 55 -8.76 -12.15 -3.89
CA ILE A 55 -8.33 -13.49 -3.47
C ILE A 55 -9.43 -14.23 -2.71
N SER A 56 -10.14 -13.55 -1.80
CA SER A 56 -11.22 -14.15 -1.01
C SER A 56 -12.39 -14.61 -1.89
N VAL A 57 -12.77 -13.81 -2.89
CA VAL A 57 -13.82 -14.17 -3.84
C VAL A 57 -13.37 -15.32 -4.72
N LEU A 58 -12.12 -15.31 -5.20
CA LEU A 58 -11.54 -16.44 -5.94
C LEU A 58 -11.53 -17.74 -5.14
N THR A 59 -11.16 -17.71 -3.85
CA THR A 59 -11.17 -18.90 -3.00
C THR A 59 -12.58 -19.39 -2.70
N MET A 60 -13.54 -18.48 -2.52
CA MET A 60 -14.96 -18.84 -2.37
C MET A 60 -15.52 -19.49 -3.64
N LEU A 61 -15.22 -18.94 -4.82
CA LEU A 61 -15.65 -19.52 -6.10
C LEU A 61 -14.98 -20.87 -6.35
N ALA A 62 -13.69 -21.02 -6.03
CA ALA A 62 -13.00 -22.30 -6.12
C ALA A 62 -13.64 -23.35 -5.19
N GLY A 63 -13.99 -22.98 -3.96
CA GLY A 63 -14.69 -23.86 -3.00
C GLY A 63 -16.11 -24.25 -3.44
N ALA A 64 -16.76 -23.40 -4.25
CA ALA A 64 -18.06 -23.69 -4.86
C ALA A 64 -17.96 -24.53 -6.16
N GLY A 65 -16.76 -24.99 -6.53
CA GLY A 65 -16.52 -25.87 -7.68
C GLY A 65 -16.37 -25.15 -9.02
N PHE A 66 -16.23 -23.82 -9.02
CA PHE A 66 -15.94 -23.09 -10.25
C PHE A 66 -14.49 -23.29 -10.68
N ALA A 67 -14.27 -23.59 -11.96
CA ALA A 67 -12.94 -23.73 -12.52
C ALA A 67 -12.19 -22.37 -12.53
N PRO A 68 -10.87 -22.37 -12.30
CA PRO A 68 -10.04 -21.19 -12.52
C PRO A 68 -10.14 -20.74 -13.97
N GLY A 69 -10.50 -19.47 -14.21
CA GLY A 69 -10.67 -18.97 -15.55
C GLY A 69 -10.89 -17.45 -15.59
N ILE A 70 -10.91 -16.91 -16.81
CA ILE A 70 -11.06 -15.47 -17.04
C ILE A 70 -12.39 -14.96 -16.46
N ILE A 71 -13.46 -15.75 -16.54
CA ILE A 71 -14.78 -15.38 -16.01
C ILE A 71 -14.76 -15.25 -14.48
N THR A 72 -14.12 -16.19 -13.77
CA THR A 72 -14.03 -16.15 -12.30
C THR A 72 -13.10 -15.03 -11.83
N LEU A 73 -12.04 -14.73 -12.58
CA LEU A 73 -11.19 -13.56 -12.36
C LEU A 73 -11.95 -12.25 -12.55
N LEU A 74 -12.72 -12.10 -13.63
CA LEU A 74 -13.52 -10.89 -13.87
C LEU A 74 -14.57 -10.67 -12.77
N LEU A 75 -15.24 -11.73 -12.32
CA LEU A 75 -16.18 -11.64 -11.19
C LEU A 75 -15.48 -11.19 -9.90
N ALA A 76 -14.30 -11.73 -9.60
CA ALA A 76 -13.53 -11.35 -8.42
C ALA A 76 -13.06 -9.88 -8.49
N ILE A 77 -12.60 -9.42 -9.65
CA ILE A 77 -12.20 -8.03 -9.87
C ILE A 77 -13.41 -7.09 -9.75
N MET A 78 -14.56 -7.48 -10.30
CA MET A 78 -15.80 -6.70 -10.19
C MET A 78 -16.25 -6.58 -8.72
N ALA A 79 -16.20 -7.67 -7.96
CA ALA A 79 -16.51 -7.65 -6.54
C ALA A 79 -15.54 -6.76 -5.76
N ALA A 80 -14.23 -6.85 -6.03
CA ALA A 80 -13.23 -5.98 -5.43
C ALA A 80 -13.45 -4.50 -5.78
N ALA A 81 -13.79 -4.18 -7.03
CA ALA A 81 -14.09 -2.82 -7.46
C ALA A 81 -15.27 -2.21 -6.70
N VAL A 82 -16.34 -2.98 -6.48
CA VAL A 82 -17.50 -2.55 -5.69
C VAL A 82 -17.09 -2.27 -4.23
N VAL A 83 -16.32 -3.17 -3.60
CA VAL A 83 -15.85 -2.96 -2.23
C VAL A 83 -14.94 -1.73 -2.12
N CYS A 84 -14.01 -1.55 -3.05
CA CYS A 84 -13.13 -0.37 -3.09
C CYS A 84 -13.92 0.93 -3.28
N MET A 85 -14.96 0.94 -4.13
CA MET A 85 -15.84 2.10 -4.29
C MET A 85 -16.57 2.46 -2.99
N LEU A 86 -17.13 1.46 -2.29
CA LEU A 86 -17.81 1.69 -1.01
C LEU A 86 -16.85 2.22 0.06
N LEU A 87 -15.62 1.71 0.10
CA LEU A 87 -14.58 2.20 1.00
C LEU A 87 -14.17 3.63 0.68
N ALA A 88 -13.99 3.96 -0.61
CA ALA A 88 -13.67 5.32 -1.05
C ALA A 88 -14.78 6.32 -0.65
N GLN A 89 -16.04 5.96 -0.86
CA GLN A 89 -17.18 6.77 -0.42
C GLN A 89 -17.26 6.90 1.10
N GLY A 90 -16.95 5.83 1.84
CA GLY A 90 -16.84 5.85 3.29
C GLY A 90 -15.78 6.84 3.76
N MET A 91 -14.58 6.78 3.19
CA MET A 91 -13.50 7.72 3.51
C MET A 91 -13.88 9.17 3.21
N GLU A 92 -14.53 9.44 2.08
CA GLU A 92 -15.01 10.80 1.76
C GLU A 92 -16.02 11.30 2.80
N LYS A 93 -16.97 10.46 3.19
CA LYS A 93 -18.03 10.83 4.14
C LYS A 93 -17.52 10.98 5.57
N TYR A 94 -16.62 10.11 6.02
CA TYR A 94 -16.17 10.05 7.41
C TYR A 94 -14.87 10.82 7.68
N ALA A 95 -13.96 10.95 6.70
CA ALA A 95 -12.73 11.72 6.88
C ALA A 95 -12.86 13.13 6.30
N TYR A 96 -13.27 13.27 5.04
CA TYR A 96 -13.23 14.57 4.36
C TYR A 96 -14.38 15.51 4.74
N ARG A 97 -15.60 14.98 4.88
CA ARG A 97 -16.78 15.79 5.25
C ARG A 97 -16.66 16.49 6.62
N PRO A 98 -16.18 15.87 7.71
CA PRO A 98 -15.98 16.56 8.98
C PRO A 98 -14.81 17.56 8.96
N LEU A 99 -13.71 17.26 8.25
CA LEU A 99 -12.59 18.19 8.09
C LEU A 99 -13.00 19.47 7.34
N ARG A 100 -13.91 19.36 6.36
CA ARG A 100 -14.45 20.53 5.65
C ARG A 100 -15.40 21.37 6.52
N LYS A 101 -16.05 20.76 7.51
CA LYS A 101 -16.91 21.47 8.48
C LYS A 101 -16.13 22.14 9.60
N ALA A 102 -14.92 21.69 9.92
CA ALA A 102 -14.10 22.26 10.98
C ALA A 102 -13.38 23.57 10.59
N ARG A 103 -13.45 23.98 9.31
CA ARG A 103 -12.74 25.13 8.77
C ARG A 103 -13.67 26.23 8.22
N GLY A 104 -14.98 26.13 8.49
CA GLY A 104 -16.01 27.11 8.15
C GLY A 104 -16.80 27.54 9.37
#